data_AF-A0A958ZQ72-F1
#
_entry.id   AF-A0A958ZQ72-F1
#
_cell.length_a   1.000
_cell.length_b   1.000
_cell.length_c   1.000
_cell.angle_alpha   90.00
_cell.angle_beta   90.00
_cell.angle_gamma   90.00
#
_symmetry.space_group_name_H-M   'P 1'
#
loop_
_entity.id
_entity.type
_entity.pdbx_description
1 polymer ?
#
loop_
_entity_poly.entity_id
_entity_poly.type
_entity_poly.pdbx_seq_one_letter_code
_entity_poly.pdbx_strand_id
1 'polypeptide(L)'
;MRDQDEELQRLAEAGELKGSNPDNKAYIKVFDALSQEPKFSLPSSFAQGVIQKIAALEARRETRRDILWLIAGIVTFGIATIVCVVLTGFKFDSGAFTFLKNYGGLVFFGLALAVLFQFLEKKLLPNTRKQSLI
;
A
#
# COMPACT_ATOMS: atom_id res chain seq x y z
N MET A 1 -46.84 31.64 -1.51
CA MET A 1 -46.68 30.18 -1.29
C MET A 1 -45.28 29.87 -0.78
N ARG A 2 -44.19 30.19 -1.49
CA ARG A 2 -42.81 30.01 -0.96
C ARG A 2 -42.55 30.68 0.40
N ASP A 3 -43.03 31.90 0.58
CA ASP A 3 -42.78 32.66 1.82
C ASP A 3 -43.48 32.05 3.06
N GLN A 4 -44.60 31.34 2.86
CA GLN A 4 -45.32 30.66 3.95
C GLN A 4 -44.64 29.35 4.36
N ASP A 5 -44.09 28.60 3.39
CA ASP A 5 -43.38 27.34 3.68
C ASP A 5 -42.07 27.60 4.43
N GLU A 6 -41.36 28.68 4.08
CA GLU A 6 -40.14 29.12 4.78
C GLU A 6 -40.43 29.59 6.21
N GLU A 7 -41.56 30.29 6.42
CA GLU A 7 -41.99 30.72 7.75
C GLU A 7 -42.39 29.53 8.63
N LEU A 8 -43.11 28.55 8.07
CA LEU A 8 -43.45 27.29 8.75
C LEU A 8 -42.21 26.47 9.09
N GLN A 9 -41.23 26.41 8.19
CA GLN A 9 -39.97 25.73 8.45
C GLN A 9 -39.18 26.40 9.58
N ARG A 10 -39.06 27.73 9.55
CA ARG A 10 -38.36 28.50 10.59
C ARG A 10 -39.01 28.32 11.97
N LEU A 11 -40.34 28.28 12.04
CA LEU A 11 -41.09 28.05 13.26
C LEU A 11 -40.97 26.59 13.76
N ALA A 12 -40.81 25.61 12.86
CA ALA A 12 -40.54 24.21 13.21
C ALA A 12 -39.14 24.06 13.82
N GLU A 13 -38.14 24.69 13.20
CA GLU A 13 -36.74 24.70 13.67
C GLU A 13 -36.57 25.40 15.03
N ALA A 14 -37.36 26.45 15.29
CA ALA A 14 -37.36 27.16 16.57
C ALA A 14 -38.14 26.43 17.70
N GLY A 15 -38.85 25.35 17.40
CA GLY A 15 -39.67 24.61 18.38
C GLY A 15 -40.95 25.34 18.83
N GLU A 16 -41.32 26.43 18.15
CA GLU A 16 -42.46 27.29 18.51
C GLU A 16 -43.75 26.91 17.77
N LEU A 17 -43.68 25.92 16.88
CA LEU A 17 -44.80 25.47 16.05
C LEU A 17 -45.86 24.74 16.90
N LYS A 18 -46.82 25.48 17.44
CA LYS A 18 -47.99 24.94 18.17
C LYS A 18 -49.26 25.16 17.37
N GLY A 19 -49.89 24.09 16.90
CA GLY A 19 -51.17 24.22 16.19
C GLY A 19 -51.87 22.91 15.87
N SER A 20 -53.20 22.93 15.93
CA SER A 20 -54.11 21.82 15.61
C SER A 20 -54.26 21.55 14.09
N ASN A 21 -53.66 22.40 13.25
CA ASN A 21 -53.74 22.36 11.79
C ASN A 21 -53.00 21.12 11.22
N PRO A 22 -53.59 20.33 10.30
CA PRO A 22 -52.95 19.17 9.67
C PRO A 22 -51.55 19.44 9.09
N ASP A 23 -51.32 20.59 8.47
CA ASP A 23 -50.03 20.91 7.83
C ASP A 23 -48.91 21.07 8.87
N ASN A 24 -49.21 21.73 9.99
CA ASN A 24 -48.29 21.88 11.12
C ASN A 24 -47.88 20.52 11.70
N LYS A 25 -48.81 19.56 11.77
CA LYS A 25 -48.51 18.19 12.23
C LYS A 25 -47.63 17.41 11.25
N ALA A 26 -47.77 17.66 9.95
CA ALA A 26 -46.92 17.04 8.94
C ALA A 26 -45.47 17.56 9.05
N TYR A 27 -45.29 18.87 9.20
CA TYR A 27 -43.97 19.50 9.38
C TYR A 27 -43.27 19.01 10.66
N ILE A 28 -43.98 18.95 11.79
CA ILE A 28 -43.42 18.44 13.05
C ILE A 28 -42.93 16.99 12.88
N LYS A 29 -43.72 16.12 12.22
CA LYS A 29 -43.32 14.72 12.01
C LYS A 29 -42.09 14.56 11.12
N VAL A 30 -41.99 15.35 10.06
CA VAL A 30 -40.83 15.33 9.17
C VAL A 30 -39.60 15.84 9.91
N PHE A 31 -39.74 16.92 10.67
CA PHE A 31 -38.66 17.48 11.46
C PHE A 31 -38.19 16.54 12.57
N ASP A 32 -39.11 15.87 13.27
CA ASP A 32 -38.80 14.84 14.28
C ASP A 32 -38.08 13.63 13.67
N ALA A 33 -38.48 13.21 12.46
CA ALA A 33 -37.81 12.12 11.76
C ALA A 33 -36.40 12.48 11.27
N LEU A 34 -36.18 13.75 10.89
CA LEU A 34 -34.88 14.26 10.46
C LEU A 34 -33.95 14.62 11.63
N SER A 35 -34.53 14.99 12.77
CA SER A 35 -33.80 15.31 14.02
C SER A 35 -33.32 14.08 14.76
N GLN A 36 -33.80 12.88 14.39
CA GLN A 36 -33.20 11.65 14.86
C GLN A 36 -31.83 11.47 14.24
N GLU A 37 -30.78 11.65 15.06
CA GLU A 37 -29.44 11.24 14.69
C GLU A 37 -29.49 9.77 14.25
N PRO A 38 -29.08 9.45 13.01
CA PRO A 38 -29.03 8.07 12.58
C PRO A 38 -28.08 7.35 13.53
N LYS A 39 -28.57 6.29 14.20
CA LYS A 39 -27.75 5.44 15.05
C LYS A 39 -26.69 4.76 14.18
N PHE A 40 -25.58 5.46 13.97
CA PHE A 40 -24.51 5.05 13.08
C PHE A 40 -23.64 4.02 13.81
N SER A 41 -24.17 2.81 13.97
CA SER A 41 -23.33 1.68 14.38
C SER A 41 -22.56 1.22 13.15
N LEU A 42 -21.31 1.69 13.01
CA LEU A 42 -20.40 1.14 12.02
C LEU A 42 -20.23 -0.37 12.32
N PRO A 43 -20.56 -1.27 11.37
CA PRO A 43 -20.32 -2.67 11.58
C PRO A 43 -18.81 -2.88 11.76
N SER A 44 -18.42 -3.76 12.69
CA SER A 44 -17.01 -4.04 12.99
C SER A 44 -16.20 -4.44 11.74
N SER A 45 -16.86 -5.03 10.75
CA SER A 45 -16.30 -5.40 9.45
C SER A 45 -15.96 -4.20 8.55
N PHE A 46 -16.57 -3.03 8.75
CA PHE A 46 -16.28 -1.82 7.98
C PHE A 46 -14.89 -1.28 8.28
N ALA A 47 -14.53 -1.19 9.57
CA ALA A 47 -13.19 -0.76 9.98
C ALA A 47 -12.12 -1.70 9.44
N GLN A 48 -12.36 -3.02 9.50
CA GLN A 48 -11.47 -4.03 8.93
C GLN A 48 -11.32 -3.87 7.41
N GLY A 49 -12.42 -3.65 6.69
CA GLY A 49 -12.39 -3.43 5.24
C GLY A 49 -11.62 -2.18 4.83
N VAL A 50 -11.74 -1.08 5.60
CA VAL A 50 -10.98 0.15 5.37
C VAL A 50 -9.50 -0.06 5.63
N ILE A 51 -9.14 -0.68 6.76
CA ILE A 51 -7.74 -0.97 7.11
C ILE A 51 -7.09 -1.87 6.06
N GLN A 52 -7.77 -2.93 5.64
CA GLN A 52 -7.25 -3.86 4.64
C GLN A 52 -7.01 -3.16 3.30
N LYS A 53 -7.90 -2.23 2.91
CA LYS A 53 -7.77 -1.47 1.68
C LYS A 53 -6.60 -0.49 1.72
N ILE A 54 -6.37 0.17 2.87
CA ILE A 54 -5.23 1.06 3.08
C ILE A 54 -3.92 0.27 3.04
N ALA A 55 -3.83 -0.82 3.81
CA ALA A 55 -2.65 -1.68 3.84
C ALA A 55 -2.31 -2.26 2.45
N ALA A 56 -3.32 -2.68 1.69
CA ALA A 56 -3.11 -3.19 0.34
C ALA A 56 -2.60 -2.13 -0.64
N LEU A 57 -3.00 -0.86 -0.47
CA LEU A 57 -2.49 0.25 -1.29
C LEU A 57 -1.04 0.59 -0.96
N GLU A 58 -0.67 0.60 0.32
CA GLU A 58 0.69 0.84 0.77
C GLU A 58 1.65 -0.26 0.29
N ALA A 59 1.28 -1.52 0.47
CA ALA A 59 2.07 -2.66 0.02
C ALA A 59 2.33 -2.65 -1.49
N ARG A 60 1.32 -2.26 -2.29
CA ARG A 60 1.46 -2.11 -3.75
C ARG A 60 2.40 -0.97 -4.14
N ARG A 61 2.42 0.12 -3.37
CA ARG A 61 3.28 1.28 -3.62
C ARG A 61 4.74 0.95 -3.34
N GLU A 62 5.00 0.29 -2.22
CA GLU A 62 6.34 -0.15 -1.82
C GLU A 62 6.91 -1.15 -2.84
N THR A 63 6.13 -2.18 -3.19
CA THR A 63 6.52 -3.18 -4.19
C THR A 63 6.89 -2.55 -5.53
N ARG A 64 6.14 -1.54 -5.99
CA ARG A 64 6.44 -0.84 -7.25
C ARG A 64 7.75 -0.06 -7.20
N ARG A 65 8.01 0.64 -6.08
CA ARG A 65 9.24 1.40 -5.90
C ARG A 65 10.47 0.48 -5.92
N ASP A 66 10.36 -0.66 -5.24
CA ASP A 66 11.48 -1.60 -5.14
C ASP A 66 11.80 -2.24 -6.50
N ILE A 67 10.77 -2.59 -7.27
CA ILE A 67 10.94 -3.09 -8.65
C ILE A 67 11.59 -2.01 -9.55
N LEU A 68 11.17 -0.75 -9.43
CA LEU A 68 11.77 0.34 -10.20
C LEU A 68 13.26 0.53 -9.85
N TRP A 69 13.61 0.47 -8.56
CA TRP A 69 15.00 0.55 -8.11
C TRP A 69 15.83 -0.65 -8.59
N LEU A 70 15.26 -1.86 -8.57
CA LEU A 70 15.90 -3.05 -9.09
C LEU A 70 16.20 -2.89 -10.59
N ILE A 71 15.21 -2.47 -11.38
CA ILE A 71 15.37 -2.26 -12.83
C ILE A 71 16.42 -1.18 -13.08
N ALA A 72 16.35 -0.06 -12.36
CA ALA A 72 17.34 1.01 -12.47
C ALA A 72 18.75 0.48 -12.18
N GLY A 73 18.93 -0.28 -11.10
CA GLY A 73 20.21 -0.89 -10.75
C GLY A 73 20.75 -1.83 -11.83
N ILE A 74 19.91 -2.71 -12.37
CA ILE A 74 20.29 -3.64 -13.46
C ILE A 74 20.71 -2.87 -14.72
N VAL A 75 19.94 -1.86 -15.11
CA VAL A 75 20.25 -1.03 -16.28
C VAL A 75 21.55 -0.26 -16.09
N THR A 76 21.73 0.38 -14.93
CA THR A 76 22.97 1.09 -14.61
C THR A 76 24.17 0.15 -14.60
N PHE A 77 24.04 -1.05 -14.06
CA PHE A 77 25.10 -2.07 -14.08
C PHE A 77 25.46 -2.50 -15.51
N GLY A 78 24.46 -2.70 -16.37
CA GLY A 78 24.67 -3.01 -17.79
C GLY A 78 25.42 -1.90 -18.52
N ILE A 79 25.01 -0.65 -18.33
CA ILE A 79 25.68 0.52 -18.92
C ILE A 79 27.11 0.64 -18.40
N ALA A 80 27.32 0.53 -17.08
CA ALA A 80 28.66 0.59 -16.48
C ALA A 80 29.58 -0.51 -17.04
N THR A 81 29.05 -1.71 -17.26
CA THR A 81 29.80 -2.83 -17.86
C THR A 81 30.22 -2.50 -19.29
N ILE A 82 29.30 -1.99 -20.12
CA ILE A 82 29.61 -1.60 -21.51
C ILE A 82 30.67 -0.50 -21.53
N VAL A 83 30.49 0.54 -20.73
CA VAL A 83 31.45 1.66 -20.62
C VAL A 83 32.83 1.17 -20.18
N CYS A 84 32.87 0.27 -19.20
CA CYS A 84 34.13 -0.32 -18.72
C CYS A 84 34.83 -1.09 -19.84
N VAL A 85 34.13 -1.95 -20.58
CA VAL A 85 34.68 -2.74 -21.70
C VAL A 85 35.23 -1.82 -22.80
N VAL A 86 34.49 -0.76 -23.15
CA VAL A 86 34.90 0.20 -24.19
C VAL A 86 36.14 0.98 -23.77
N LEU A 87 36.17 1.52 -22.54
CA LEU A 87 37.28 2.36 -22.06
C LEU A 87 38.56 1.56 -21.79
N THR A 88 38.44 0.34 -21.26
CA THR A 88 39.60 -0.51 -20.99
C THR A 88 40.11 -1.24 -22.23
N GLY A 89 39.41 -1.12 -23.37
CA GLY A 89 39.75 -1.87 -24.58
C GLY A 89 39.70 -3.38 -24.36
N PHE A 90 38.84 -3.83 -23.43
CA PHE A 90 38.76 -5.21 -22.99
C PHE A 90 38.31 -6.09 -24.16
N LYS A 91 39.28 -6.66 -24.87
CA LYS A 91 39.01 -7.76 -25.79
C LYS A 91 38.57 -8.92 -24.91
N PHE A 92 37.47 -9.58 -25.27
CA PHE A 92 37.11 -10.89 -24.73
C PHE A 92 38.15 -11.91 -25.20
N ASP A 93 39.37 -11.75 -24.72
CA ASP A 93 40.39 -12.76 -24.86
C ASP A 93 40.04 -13.87 -23.86
N SER A 94 40.02 -15.10 -24.35
CA SER A 94 39.86 -16.30 -23.55
C SER A 94 40.82 -16.35 -22.34
N GLY A 95 41.88 -15.52 -22.34
CA GLY A 95 42.75 -15.22 -21.21
C GLY A 95 42.03 -14.88 -19.90
N ALA A 96 40.89 -14.18 -19.88
CA ALA A 96 40.14 -13.92 -18.64
C ALA A 96 39.56 -15.21 -18.04
N PHE A 97 39.13 -16.15 -18.88
CA PHE A 97 38.74 -17.50 -18.47
C PHE A 97 39.96 -18.34 -18.09
N THR A 98 41.13 -18.12 -18.69
CA THR A 98 42.39 -18.75 -18.29
C THR A 98 42.88 -18.25 -16.91
N PHE A 99 42.71 -16.96 -16.60
CA PHE A 99 42.88 -16.41 -15.26
C PHE A 99 41.91 -17.06 -14.29
N LEU A 100 40.63 -17.17 -14.66
CA LEU A 100 39.61 -17.84 -13.84
C LEU A 100 39.92 -19.33 -13.61
N LYS A 101 40.55 -20.00 -14.59
CA LYS A 101 40.98 -21.40 -14.50
C LYS A 101 42.15 -21.58 -13.51
N ASN A 102 43.08 -20.63 -13.46
CA ASN A 102 44.17 -20.62 -12.45
C ASN A 102 43.70 -20.19 -11.06
N TYR A 103 42.63 -19.40 -10.97
CA TYR A 103 42.00 -18.98 -9.71
C TYR A 103 40.69 -19.74 -9.42
N GLY A 104 40.56 -20.97 -9.92
CA GLY A 104 39.36 -21.79 -9.72
C GLY A 104 39.02 -21.99 -8.23
N GLY A 105 40.03 -22.00 -7.37
CA GLY A 105 39.85 -22.01 -5.91
C GLY A 105 39.17 -20.75 -5.36
N LEU A 106 39.42 -19.57 -5.95
CA LEU A 106 38.78 -18.31 -5.56
C LEU A 106 37.30 -18.27 -5.96
N VAL A 107 36.98 -18.82 -7.13
CA VAL A 107 35.59 -18.96 -7.60
C VAL A 107 34.84 -19.97 -6.74
N PHE A 108 35.46 -21.12 -6.45
CA PHE A 108 34.89 -22.11 -5.53
C PHE A 108 34.70 -21.53 -4.13
N PHE A 109 35.66 -20.75 -3.63
CA PHE A 109 35.59 -20.07 -2.34
C PHE A 109 34.46 -19.03 -2.31
N GLY A 110 34.31 -18.21 -3.36
CA GLY A 110 33.21 -17.27 -3.49
C GLY A 110 31.84 -17.96 -3.55
N LEU A 111 31.74 -19.08 -4.28
CA LEU A 111 30.53 -19.89 -4.34
C LEU A 111 30.21 -20.52 -2.97
N ALA A 112 31.21 -21.06 -2.29
CA ALA A 112 31.08 -21.64 -0.96
C ALA A 112 30.64 -20.59 0.07
N LEU A 113 31.20 -19.38 0.00
CA LEU A 113 30.78 -18.25 0.83
C LEU A 113 29.34 -17.84 0.53
N ALA A 114 28.93 -17.78 -0.72
CA ALA A 114 27.54 -17.45 -1.08
C ALA A 114 26.55 -18.50 -0.52
N VAL A 115 26.89 -19.79 -0.61
CA VAL A 115 26.10 -20.87 0.00
C VAL A 115 26.10 -20.77 1.52
N LEU A 116 27.24 -20.45 2.12
CA LEU A 116 27.37 -20.25 3.57
C LEU A 116 26.49 -19.08 4.04
N PHE A 117 26.50 -17.95 3.32
CA PHE A 117 25.64 -16.81 3.61
C PHE A 117 24.15 -17.17 3.49
N GLN A 118 23.74 -17.87 2.42
CA GLN A 118 22.35 -18.36 2.31
C GLN A 118 21.97 -19.30 3.45
N PHE A 119 22.93 -20.12 3.93
CA PHE A 119 22.70 -21.01 5.06
C PHE A 119 22.62 -20.23 6.37
N LEU A 120 23.47 -19.23 6.59
CA LEU A 120 23.40 -18.33 7.73
C LEU A 120 22.09 -17.56 7.73
N GLU A 121 21.66 -16.97 6.62
CA GLU A 121 20.36 -16.29 6.51
C GLU A 121 19.21 -17.21 6.92
N LYS A 122 19.20 -18.46 6.42
CA LYS A 122 18.18 -19.46 6.79
C LYS A 122 18.26 -19.90 8.25
N LYS A 123 19.44 -19.87 8.87
CA LYS A 123 19.66 -20.32 10.25
C LYS A 123 19.50 -19.19 11.28
N LEU A 124 19.79 -17.95 10.90
CA LEU A 124 19.75 -16.78 11.77
C LEU A 124 18.39 -16.08 11.75
N LEU A 125 17.64 -16.17 10.65
CA LEU A 125 16.24 -15.72 10.62
C LEU A 125 15.38 -16.85 11.21
N PRO A 126 14.76 -16.68 12.40
CA PRO A 126 13.75 -17.63 12.85
C PRO A 126 12.66 -17.71 11.79
N ASN A 127 12.18 -18.94 11.56
CA ASN A 127 11.20 -19.32 10.55
C ASN A 127 9.81 -18.70 10.84
N THR A 128 9.71 -17.37 10.85
CA THR A 128 8.50 -16.60 11.10
C THR A 128 7.85 -16.21 9.77
N ARG A 129 7.78 -17.16 8.84
CA ARG A 129 7.05 -17.00 7.56
C ARG A 129 5.93 -18.05 7.43
N LYS A 130 5.26 -18.37 8.55
CA LYS A 130 4.12 -19.31 8.60
C LYS A 130 2.95 -18.90 9.53
N GLN A 131 2.78 -17.62 9.88
CA GLN A 131 1.68 -17.19 10.76
C GLN A 131 0.89 -15.93 10.31
N SER A 132 0.85 -15.57 9.03
CA SER A 132 -0.05 -14.50 8.55
C SER A 132 -1.13 -15.00 7.58
N LEU A 133 -1.65 -16.20 7.83
CA LEU A 133 -2.77 -16.78 7.09
C LEU A 133 -3.66 -17.57 8.05
N ILE A 134 -4.23 -16.89 9.04
CA ILE A 134 -5.54 -17.19 9.64
C ILE A 134 -6.21 -15.85 9.90
#